data_AF-A0A355HCI1-F1
#
_entry.id   AF-A0A355HCI1-F1
#
_cell.length_a   1.000
_cell.length_b   1.000
_cell.length_c   1.000
_cell.angle_alpha   90.00
_cell.angle_beta   90.00
_cell.angle_gamma   90.00
#
_symmetry.space_group_name_H-M   'P 1'
#
loop_
_entity.id
_entity.type
_entity.pdbx_description
1 polymer ?
#
loop_
_entity_poly.entity_id
_entity_poly.type
_entity_poly.pdbx_seq_one_letter_code
_entity_poly.pdbx_strand_id
1 'polypeptide(L)'
;MARMLNVNEVKEKILTLRSGNALLAIIPEVGGCITRYCLKTEEQVLELMRPATQAGLAAADPLEMSCFPLIPFSNRIRNGRFSFQGKQIK
;
A
#
# COMPACT_ATOMS: atom_id res chain seq x y z
N MET A 1 36.07 -13.67 12.88
CA MET A 1 34.68 -14.07 12.56
C MET A 1 33.74 -13.09 13.22
N ALA A 2 33.21 -12.13 12.47
CA ALA A 2 32.28 -11.13 12.98
C ALA A 2 31.00 -11.18 12.13
N ARG A 3 29.99 -11.78 12.78
CA ARG A 3 28.55 -11.87 12.52
C ARG A 3 28.01 -11.08 11.32
N MET A 4 27.58 -11.82 10.30
CA MET A 4 26.68 -11.37 9.24
C MET A 4 25.44 -10.74 9.87
N LEU A 5 25.15 -9.48 9.54
CA LEU A 5 23.91 -8.83 9.95
C LEU A 5 22.75 -9.58 9.28
N ASN A 6 21.82 -10.05 10.11
CA ASN A 6 20.63 -10.78 9.71
C ASN A 6 19.72 -9.84 8.90
N VAL A 7 19.52 -10.11 7.61
CA VAL A 7 18.75 -9.26 6.67
C VAL A 7 17.23 -9.31 6.95
N ASN A 8 16.78 -10.14 7.89
CA ASN A 8 15.38 -10.49 8.05
C ASN A 8 14.78 -10.03 9.38
N GLU A 9 14.50 -8.74 9.50
CA GLU A 9 13.50 -8.23 10.46
C GLU A 9 13.01 -6.82 10.05
N VAL A 10 12.52 -6.69 8.81
CA VAL A 10 11.80 -5.46 8.43
C VAL A 10 10.40 -5.55 9.02
N LYS A 11 10.25 -5.01 10.24
CA LYS A 11 8.94 -4.62 10.78
C LYS A 11 8.25 -3.75 9.73
N GLU A 12 6.97 -4.00 9.46
CA GLU A 12 6.14 -3.18 8.58
C GLU A 12 6.30 -1.69 8.90
N LYS A 13 7.15 -1.02 8.13
CA LYS A 13 7.48 0.38 8.39
C LYS A 13 6.64 1.24 7.47
N ILE A 14 5.63 1.87 8.05
CA ILE A 14 4.88 2.92 7.36
C ILE A 14 5.83 4.10 7.08
N LEU A 15 5.99 4.42 5.80
CA LEU A 15 6.68 5.61 5.33
C LEU A 15 5.71 6.79 5.33
N THR A 16 6.13 7.94 5.85
CA THR A 16 5.33 9.16 5.83
C THR A 16 6.01 10.21 4.97
N LEU A 17 5.30 10.71 3.97
CA LEU A 17 5.70 11.83 3.12
C LEU A 17 4.93 13.08 3.55
N ARG A 18 5.56 14.25 3.43
CA ARG A 18 4.96 15.54 3.80
C ARG A 18 5.24 16.60 2.75
N SER A 19 4.26 17.46 2.50
CA SER A 19 4.41 18.68 1.72
C SER A 19 3.45 19.74 2.25
N GLY A 20 3.97 20.83 2.82
CA GLY A 20 3.16 21.78 3.56
C GLY A 20 2.38 21.10 4.69
N ASN A 21 1.06 21.28 4.70
CA ASN A 21 0.15 20.65 5.65
C ASN A 21 -0.35 19.25 5.22
N ALA A 22 0.04 18.75 4.06
CA ALA A 22 -0.34 17.42 3.58
C ALA A 22 0.56 16.33 4.16
N LEU A 23 -0.05 15.21 4.57
CA LEU A 23 0.62 14.00 5.07
C LEU A 23 0.10 12.79 4.30
N LEU A 24 0.99 12.06 3.64
CA LEU A 24 0.69 10.79 2.98
C LEU A 24 1.46 9.66 3.67
N ALA A 25 0.77 8.61 4.09
CA ALA A 25 1.36 7.42 4.70
C ALA A 25 1.25 6.23 3.75
N ILE A 26 2.36 5.51 3.55
CA ILE A 26 2.51 4.40 2.61
C ILE A 26 3.12 3.21 3.34
N ILE A 27 2.68 1.99 3.04
CA ILE A 27 3.27 0.75 3.54
C ILE A 27 3.87 -0.03 2.35
N PRO A 28 5.21 0.04 2.14
CA PRO A 28 5.85 -0.62 1.01
C PRO A 28 5.63 -2.14 1.00
N GLU A 29 5.69 -2.77 2.18
CA GLU A 29 5.66 -4.23 2.32
C GLU A 29 4.30 -4.85 1.97
N VAL A 30 3.22 -4.07 2.00
CA VAL A 30 1.90 -4.50 1.55
C VAL A 30 1.65 -3.95 0.15
N GLY A 31 2.53 -4.28 -0.80
CA GLY A 31 2.38 -3.92 -2.22
C GLY A 31 2.38 -2.40 -2.49
N GLY A 32 2.97 -1.58 -1.62
CA GLY A 32 2.98 -0.13 -1.77
C GLY A 32 1.64 0.56 -1.52
N CYS A 33 0.78 -0.02 -0.67
CA CYS A 33 -0.50 0.58 -0.33
C CYS A 33 -0.35 1.94 0.37
N ILE A 34 -1.31 2.83 0.11
CA ILE A 34 -1.52 4.04 0.91
C ILE A 34 -2.35 3.65 2.13
N THR A 35 -1.87 3.99 3.32
CA THR A 35 -2.55 3.72 4.60
C THR A 35 -3.32 4.93 5.13
N ARG A 36 -2.94 6.15 4.72
CA ARG A 36 -3.63 7.39 5.10
C ARG A 36 -3.22 8.53 4.19
N TYR A 37 -4.17 9.41 3.88
CA TYR A 37 -3.86 10.71 3.28
C TYR A 37 -4.71 11.79 3.93
N CYS A 38 -4.07 12.81 4.53
CA CYS A 38 -4.77 13.87 5.24
C CYS A 38 -4.10 15.24 5.11
N LEU A 39 -4.88 16.30 5.38
CA LEU A 39 -4.37 17.64 5.63
C LEU A 39 -4.40 17.89 7.14
N LYS A 40 -3.29 18.37 7.71
CA LYS A 40 -3.17 18.70 9.12
C LYS A 40 -2.91 20.18 9.31
N THR A 41 -3.88 20.91 9.85
CA THR A 41 -3.69 22.28 10.33
C THR A 41 -3.41 22.27 11.83
N GLU A 42 -3.21 23.44 12.43
CA GLU A 42 -3.10 23.58 13.89
C GLU A 42 -4.41 23.20 14.60
N GLU A 43 -5.55 23.41 13.94
CA GLU A 43 -6.89 23.28 14.51
C GLU A 43 -7.51 21.89 14.29
N GLN A 44 -7.20 21.25 13.16
CA GLN A 44 -7.87 20.01 12.76
C GLN A 44 -7.04 19.13 11.84
N VAL A 45 -7.48 17.87 11.72
CA VAL A 45 -7.04 16.95 10.68
C VAL A 45 -8.23 16.62 9.79
N LEU A 46 -8.09 16.91 8.50
CA LEU A 46 -9.04 16.52 7.47
C LEU A 46 -8.51 15.26 6.77
N GLU A 47 -9.14 14.11 7.05
CA GLU A 47 -8.86 12.87 6.32
C GLU A 47 -9.38 12.98 4.89
N LEU A 48 -8.47 13.04 3.90
CA LEU A 48 -8.83 13.09 2.48
C LEU A 48 -9.20 11.70 1.93
N MET A 49 -8.72 10.64 2.59
CA MET A 49 -9.02 9.25 2.28
C MET A 49 -9.40 8.49 3.55
N ARG A 50 -10.22 7.43 3.44
CA ARG A 50 -10.49 6.51 4.55
C ARG A 50 -9.16 5.95 5.06
N PRO A 51 -8.74 6.19 6.31
CA PRO A 51 -7.52 5.60 6.84
C PRO A 51 -7.62 4.08 6.92
N ALA A 52 -6.48 3.40 6.84
CA ALA A 52 -6.39 1.97 7.07
C ALA A 52 -6.86 1.62 8.47
N THR A 53 -7.61 0.53 8.61
CA THR A 53 -8.05 0.04 9.92
C THR A 53 -6.90 -0.65 10.63
N GLN A 54 -6.89 -0.64 11.97
CA GLN A 54 -5.87 -1.37 12.74
C GLN A 54 -5.90 -2.88 12.45
N ALA A 55 -7.11 -3.42 12.22
CA ALA A 55 -7.30 -4.81 11.80
C ALA A 55 -6.73 -5.07 10.39
N GLY A 56 -6.96 -4.16 9.46
CA GLY A 56 -6.40 -4.23 8.10
C GLY A 56 -4.88 -4.20 8.07
N LEU A 57 -4.28 -3.31 8.87
CA LEU A 57 -2.83 -3.26 9.06
C LEU A 57 -2.31 -4.58 9.63
N ALA A 58 -2.92 -5.10 10.70
CA ALA A 58 -2.50 -6.37 11.32
C ALA A 58 -2.64 -7.58 10.38
N ALA A 59 -3.63 -7.56 9.48
CA ALA A 59 -3.87 -8.62 8.51
C ALA A 59 -3.07 -8.45 7.20
N ALA A 60 -2.33 -7.34 7.04
CA ALA A 60 -1.72 -6.94 5.77
C ALA A 60 -2.70 -7.01 4.58
N ASP A 61 -3.98 -6.66 4.80
CA ASP A 61 -5.04 -6.75 3.80
C ASP A 61 -5.11 -5.46 2.95
N PRO A 62 -4.77 -5.49 1.65
CA PRO A 62 -4.84 -4.32 0.77
C PRO A 62 -6.24 -3.70 0.68
N LEU A 63 -7.31 -4.50 0.84
CA LEU A 63 -8.69 -4.01 0.77
C LEU A 63 -9.08 -3.16 1.98
N GLU A 64 -8.36 -3.31 3.08
CA GLU A 64 -8.53 -2.52 4.30
C GLU A 64 -7.58 -1.32 4.38
N MET A 65 -6.78 -1.08 3.33
CA MET A 65 -5.97 0.12 3.18
C MET A 65 -6.81 1.29 2.62
N SER A 66 -6.21 2.47 2.50
CA SER A 66 -6.85 3.63 1.84
C SER A 66 -6.91 3.46 0.33
N CYS A 67 -5.81 2.99 -0.26
CA CYS A 67 -5.67 2.76 -1.69
C CYS A 67 -4.55 1.74 -1.94
N PHE A 68 -4.72 0.89 -2.94
CA PHE A 68 -3.77 -0.15 -3.31
C PHE A 68 -3.58 -0.20 -4.84
N PRO A 69 -2.36 -0.47 -5.34
CA PRO A 69 -2.13 -0.56 -6.77
C PRO A 69 -2.88 -1.73 -7.43
N LEU A 70 -3.45 -1.49 -8.63
CA LEU A 70 -4.12 -2.50 -9.45
C LEU A 70 -3.28 -2.78 -10.70
N ILE A 71 -2.21 -3.55 -10.53
CA ILE A 71 -1.23 -3.85 -11.58
C ILE A 71 -0.97 -5.36 -11.70
N PRO A 72 -0.62 -5.86 -12.90
CA PRO A 72 -0.59 -5.14 -14.18
C PRO A 72 -2.00 -4.95 -14.80
N PHE A 73 -3.01 -5.58 -14.22
CA PHE A 73 -4.39 -5.48 -14.68
C PHE A 73 -5.29 -4.98 -13.55
N SER A 74 -6.23 -4.13 -13.91
CA SER A 74 -7.30 -3.72 -13.01
C SER A 74 -8.56 -4.53 -13.29
N ASN A 75 -9.30 -4.82 -12.22
CA ASN A 75 -10.56 -5.57 -12.27
C ASN A 75 -10.40 -7.00 -12.83
N ARG A 76 -11.48 -7.57 -13.37
CA ARG A 76 -11.56 -8.99 -13.69
C ARG A 76 -11.16 -9.27 -15.13
N ILE A 77 -10.23 -10.20 -15.31
CA ILE A 77 -10.03 -10.91 -16.56
C ILE A 77 -10.87 -12.18 -16.52
N ARG A 78 -11.75 -12.36 -17.53
CA ARG A 78 -12.61 -13.56 -17.62
C ARG A 78 -11.75 -14.82 -17.61
N ASN A 79 -12.01 -15.73 -16.69
CA ASN A 79 -11.27 -16.99 -16.50
C ASN A 79 -9.76 -16.81 -16.22
N GLY A 80 -9.31 -15.61 -15.84
CA GLY A 80 -7.89 -15.32 -15.57
C GLY A 80 -6.97 -15.49 -16.78
N ARG A 81 -7.49 -15.45 -18.01
CA ARG A 81 -6.69 -15.70 -19.23
C ARG A 81 -7.17 -14.93 -20.44
N PHE A 82 -6.25 -14.61 -21.34
CA PHE A 82 -6.52 -13.94 -22.62
C PHE A 82 -5.43 -14.25 -23.66
N SER A 83 -5.69 -13.96 -24.93
CA SER A 83 -4.70 -14.08 -26.01
C SER A 83 -4.07 -12.71 -26.30
N PHE A 84 -2.74 -12.66 -26.43
CA PHE A 84 -2.00 -11.47 -26.84
C PHE A 84 -0.86 -11.85 -27.78
N GLN A 85 -0.81 -11.26 -28.96
CA GLN A 85 0.20 -11.54 -30.01
C GLN A 85 0.39 -13.03 -30.30
N GLY A 86 -0.72 -13.76 -30.42
CA GLY A 86 -0.72 -15.21 -30.67
C GLY A 86 -0.29 -16.08 -29.47
N LYS A 87 0.00 -15.48 -28.31
CA LYS A 87 0.35 -16.18 -27.07
C LYS A 87 -0.83 -16.18 -26.11
N GLN A 88 -1.06 -17.31 -25.43
CA GLN A 88 -2.00 -17.37 -24.32
C GLN A 88 -1.33 -16.84 -23.05
N ILE A 89 -1.91 -15.81 -22.46
CA ILE A 89 -1.53 -15.27 -21.14
C ILE A 89 -2.47 -15.89 -20.11
N LYS A 90 -1.90 -16.44 -19.03
CA LYS A 90 -2.57 -17.04 -17.89
C LYS A 90 -1.88 -16.55 -16.62
#